data_AF-Q1GPU0-F1
#
_entry.id   AF-Q1GPU0-F1
#
_cell.length_a   1.000
_cell.length_b   1.000
_cell.length_c   1.000
_cell.angle_alpha   90.00
_cell.angle_beta   90.00
_cell.angle_gamma   90.00
#
_symmetry.space_group_name_H-M   'P 1'
#
loop_
_entity.id
_entity.type
_entity.pdbx_description
1 polymer ?
#
loop_
_entity_poly.entity_id
_entity_poly.type
_entity_poly.pdbx_seq_one_letter_code
_entity_poly.pdbx_strand_id
1 'polypeptide(L)'
;MIVRDEAIDLRHAAAQRLDRRLAGAPPMRLPPGFAPTPFQRRRLGMLLDILDAVLGRERTGITTHEIARRYVYPAMTIGRGNGWKSSAERRRTQRLIDEALALMNGGYRALLRG
;
A
#
# COMPACT_ATOMS: atom_id res chain seq x y z
N MET A 1 -3.85 -11.33 -36.44
CA MET A 1 -3.36 -12.15 -35.31
C MET A 1 -4.06 -11.67 -34.05
N ILE A 2 -4.87 -12.49 -33.40
CA ILE A 2 -5.56 -12.11 -32.15
C ILE A 2 -4.57 -12.32 -31.00
N VAL A 3 -4.23 -11.25 -30.28
CA VAL A 3 -3.36 -11.32 -29.09
C VAL A 3 -4.09 -12.09 -27.99
N ARG A 4 -3.42 -13.11 -27.42
CA ARG A 4 -3.95 -13.84 -26.26
C ARG A 4 -3.71 -13.05 -24.98
N ASP A 5 -4.69 -13.10 -24.09
CA ASP A 5 -4.56 -12.61 -22.73
C ASP A 5 -3.77 -13.61 -21.88
N GLU A 6 -2.55 -13.24 -21.52
CA GLU A 6 -1.66 -14.07 -20.69
C GLU A 6 -2.22 -14.28 -19.27
N ALA A 7 -3.16 -13.45 -18.82
CA ALA A 7 -3.78 -13.52 -17.50
C ALA A 7 -5.19 -14.11 -17.52
N ILE A 8 -5.59 -14.81 -18.60
CA ILE A 8 -6.98 -15.27 -18.79
C ILE A 8 -7.46 -16.18 -17.65
N ASP A 9 -6.63 -17.11 -17.19
CA ASP A 9 -6.97 -18.04 -16.11
C ASP A 9 -7.19 -17.30 -14.79
N LEU A 10 -6.35 -16.28 -14.53
CA LEU A 10 -6.45 -15.45 -13.35
C LEU A 10 -7.75 -14.63 -13.35
N ARG A 11 -8.09 -14.02 -14.49
CA ARG A 11 -9.34 -13.26 -14.63
C ARG A 11 -10.56 -14.15 -14.47
N HIS A 12 -10.53 -15.36 -15.03
CA HIS A 12 -11.61 -16.33 -14.90
C HIS A 12 -11.79 -16.75 -13.43
N ALA A 13 -10.70 -17.07 -12.73
CA ALA A 13 -10.75 -17.40 -11.29
C ALA A 13 -11.27 -16.23 -10.44
N ALA A 14 -10.87 -15.00 -10.74
CA ALA A 14 -11.35 -13.80 -10.05
C ALA A 14 -12.86 -13.57 -10.27
N ALA A 15 -13.34 -13.71 -11.51
CA ALA A 15 -14.74 -13.54 -11.87
C ALA A 15 -15.63 -14.60 -11.19
N GLN A 16 -15.24 -15.88 -11.26
CA GLN A 16 -15.96 -16.96 -10.57
C GLN A 16 -16.02 -16.76 -9.06
N ARG A 17 -14.94 -16.25 -8.46
CA ARG A 17 -14.90 -15.99 -7.02
C ARG A 17 -15.79 -14.81 -6.62
N LEU A 18 -15.90 -13.79 -7.46
CA LEU A 18 -16.84 -12.67 -7.27
C LEU A 18 -18.29 -13.16 -7.37
N ASP A 19 -18.62 -13.90 -8.43
CA ASP A 19 -19.95 -14.47 -8.66
C ASP A 19 -20.44 -15.30 -7.47
N ARG A 20 -19.60 -16.22 -6.97
CA ARG A 20 -19.92 -17.01 -5.77
C ARG A 20 -20.20 -16.15 -4.54
N ARG A 21 -19.41 -15.08 -4.33
CA ARG A 21 -19.64 -14.17 -3.20
C ARG A 21 -20.96 -13.42 -3.32
N LEU A 22 -21.30 -12.96 -4.52
CA LEU A 22 -22.58 -12.29 -4.77
C LEU A 22 -23.76 -13.25 -4.57
N ALA A 23 -23.57 -14.53 -4.88
CA ALA A 23 -24.55 -15.59 -4.62
C ALA A 23 -24.60 -16.06 -3.14
N GLY A 24 -23.86 -15.44 -2.23
CA GLY A 24 -23.81 -15.85 -0.80
C GLY A 24 -23.08 -17.17 -0.54
N ALA A 25 -22.41 -17.73 -1.54
CA ALA A 25 -21.63 -18.96 -1.41
C ALA A 25 -20.22 -18.66 -0.84
N PRO A 26 -19.58 -19.64 -0.17
CA PRO A 26 -18.21 -19.48 0.29
C PRO A 26 -17.27 -19.20 -0.90
N PRO A 27 -16.29 -18.28 -0.75
CA PRO A 27 -15.38 -17.93 -1.82
C PRO A 27 -14.45 -19.09 -2.15
N MET A 28 -14.17 -19.27 -3.43
CA MET A 28 -13.15 -20.20 -3.90
C MET A 28 -11.75 -19.80 -3.37
N ARG A 29 -10.86 -20.77 -3.23
CA ARG A 29 -9.45 -20.54 -2.85
C ARG A 29 -8.80 -19.56 -3.83
N LEU A 30 -8.05 -18.57 -3.32
CA LEU A 30 -7.27 -17.69 -4.19
C LEU A 30 -6.19 -18.50 -4.93
N PRO A 31 -5.92 -18.16 -6.20
CA PRO A 31 -4.71 -18.60 -6.87
C PRO A 31 -3.47 -18.25 -6.02
N PRO A 32 -2.46 -19.13 -5.96
CA PRO A 32 -1.18 -18.81 -5.33
C PRO A 32 -0.60 -17.50 -5.88
N GLY A 33 -0.01 -16.68 -5.03
CA GLY A 33 0.55 -15.37 -5.41
C GLY A 33 -0.46 -14.23 -5.51
N PHE A 34 -1.77 -14.51 -5.60
CA PHE A 34 -2.78 -13.44 -5.73
C PHE A 34 -3.11 -12.74 -4.40
N ALA A 35 -2.88 -13.43 -3.27
CA ALA A 35 -3.02 -12.82 -1.96
C ALA A 35 -1.68 -12.17 -1.56
N PRO A 36 -1.64 -10.89 -1.20
CA PRO A 36 -0.43 -10.31 -0.65
C PRO A 36 0.01 -11.10 0.59
N THR A 37 1.31 -11.29 0.77
CA THR A 37 1.85 -11.92 1.99
C THR A 37 1.49 -11.09 3.23
N PRO A 38 1.55 -11.66 4.45
CA PRO A 38 1.35 -10.86 5.67
C PRO A 38 2.25 -9.63 5.75
N PHE A 39 3.49 -9.73 5.25
CA PHE A 39 4.41 -8.61 5.15
C PHE A 39 3.92 -7.53 4.16
N GLN A 40 3.55 -7.94 2.94
CA GLN A 40 3.01 -7.02 1.93
C GLN A 40 1.72 -6.33 2.42
N ARG A 41 0.81 -7.06 3.10
CA ARG A 41 -0.39 -6.47 3.68
C ARG A 41 -0.08 -5.38 4.70
N ARG A 42 0.81 -5.65 5.66
CA ARG A 42 1.24 -4.64 6.66
C ARG A 42 1.87 -3.44 5.99
N ARG A 43 2.70 -3.70 4.97
CA ARG A 43 3.37 -2.66 4.20
C ARG A 43 2.40 -1.76 3.45
N LEU A 44 1.42 -2.34 2.76
CA LEU A 44 0.37 -1.60 2.05
C LEU A 44 -0.50 -0.82 3.04
N GLY A 45 -0.88 -1.42 4.17
CA GLY A 45 -1.61 -0.73 5.24
C GLY A 45 -0.87 0.53 5.72
N MET A 46 0.42 0.41 6.02
CA MET A 46 1.26 1.56 6.40
C MET A 46 1.29 2.64 5.31
N LEU A 47 1.38 2.27 4.02
CA LEU A 47 1.37 3.25 2.93
C LEU A 47 0.02 3.98 2.83
N LEU A 48 -1.08 3.28 3.05
CA LEU A 48 -2.42 3.88 3.10
C LEU A 48 -2.57 4.82 4.29
N ASP A 49 -2.11 4.44 5.48
CA ASP A 49 -2.13 5.31 6.67
C ASP A 49 -1.30 6.59 6.46
N ILE A 50 -0.15 6.46 5.79
CA ILE A 50 0.70 7.60 5.41
C ILE A 50 -0.02 8.48 4.38
N LEU A 51 -0.69 7.88 3.39
CA LEU A 51 -1.44 8.60 2.37
C LEU A 51 -2.56 9.44 3.00
N ASP A 52 -3.36 8.84 3.89
CA ASP A 52 -4.44 9.53 4.60
C ASP A 52 -3.93 10.73 5.40
N ALA A 53 -2.80 10.55 6.11
CA ALA A 53 -2.14 11.63 6.84
C ALA A 53 -1.66 12.76 5.91
N VAL A 54 -1.11 12.42 4.74
CA VAL A 54 -0.62 13.40 3.75
C VAL A 54 -1.78 14.15 3.11
N LEU A 55 -2.86 13.47 2.71
CA LEU A 55 -4.04 14.10 2.13
C LEU A 55 -4.78 14.99 3.15
N GLY A 56 -4.75 14.62 4.43
CA GLY A 56 -5.29 15.42 5.52
C GLY A 56 -4.38 16.54 6.03
N ARG A 57 -3.20 16.74 5.43
CA ARG A 57 -2.15 17.62 5.97
C ARG A 57 -2.59 19.08 6.11
N GLU A 58 -3.32 19.63 5.13
CA GLU A 58 -3.77 21.03 5.19
C GLU A 58 -4.68 21.30 6.40
N ARG A 59 -5.48 20.30 6.80
CA ARG A 59 -6.40 20.41 7.93
C ARG A 59 -5.74 20.11 9.27
N THR A 60 -4.76 19.20 9.28
CA THR A 60 -4.17 18.66 10.52
C THR A 60 -2.83 19.29 10.88
N GLY A 61 -2.16 19.94 9.93
CA GLY A 61 -0.80 20.46 10.10
C GLY A 61 0.26 19.37 10.26
N ILE A 62 -0.06 18.10 9.97
CA ILE A 62 0.84 16.97 10.28
C ILE A 62 2.17 17.08 9.53
N THR A 63 3.25 17.03 10.30
CA THR A 63 4.61 17.16 9.78
C THR A 63 5.16 15.80 9.31
N THR A 64 6.17 15.82 8.44
CA THR A 64 6.89 14.59 8.06
C THR A 64 7.52 13.89 9.28
N HIS A 65 7.92 14.63 10.31
CA HIS A 65 8.44 14.06 11.56
C HIS A 65 7.36 13.28 12.31
N GLU A 66 6.14 13.81 12.40
CA GLU A 66 5.02 13.13 13.04
C GLU A 66 4.56 11.90 12.26
N ILE A 67 4.57 11.96 10.93
CA ILE A 67 4.34 10.79 10.08
C ILE A 67 5.37 9.70 10.39
N ALA A 68 6.66 10.06 10.46
CA ALA A 68 7.72 9.12 10.81
C ALA A 68 7.49 8.48 12.18
N ARG A 69 7.22 9.30 13.20
CA ARG A 69 6.99 8.85 14.57
C ARG A 69 5.78 7.94 14.69
N ARG A 70 4.69 8.24 13.98
CA ARG A 70 3.42 7.52 14.12
C ARG A 70 3.36 6.23 13.32
N TYR A 71 3.86 6.24 12.09
CA TYR A 71 3.63 5.14 11.14
C TYR A 71 4.88 4.36 10.77
N VAL A 72 6.06 5.00 10.74
CA VAL A 72 7.30 4.36 10.26
C VAL A 72 8.12 3.80 11.42
N TYR A 73 8.17 4.54 12.52
CA TYR A 73 9.03 4.29 13.68
C TYR A 73 8.26 4.38 15.02
N PRO A 74 7.09 3.72 15.16
CA PRO A 74 6.24 3.86 16.36
C PRO A 74 6.90 3.42 17.66
N ALA A 75 7.86 2.49 17.59
CA ALA A 75 8.59 1.94 18.74
C ALA A 75 10.02 2.46 18.86
N MET A 76 10.41 3.51 18.11
CA MET A 76 11.77 4.06 18.15
C MET A 76 11.75 5.55 18.48
N THR A 77 12.73 5.98 19.27
CA THR A 77 13.01 7.40 19.48
C THR A 77 13.77 7.94 18.27
N ILE A 78 13.12 8.82 17.51
CA ILE A 78 13.75 9.53 16.38
C ILE A 78 14.17 10.94 16.80
N GLY A 79 15.29 11.41 16.25
CA GLY A 79 15.83 12.75 16.55
C GLY A 79 14.87 13.90 16.21
N ARG A 80 15.16 15.11 16.71
CA ARG A 80 14.44 16.36 16.40
C ARG A 80 15.40 17.43 15.88
N GLY A 81 14.85 18.54 15.38
CA GLY A 81 15.62 19.69 14.93
C GLY A 81 16.65 19.34 13.86
N ASN A 82 17.91 19.73 14.06
CA ASN A 82 18.98 19.43 13.11
C ASN A 82 19.26 17.93 12.98
N GLY A 83 19.18 17.17 14.07
CA GLY A 83 19.34 15.71 14.04
C GLY A 83 18.29 15.02 13.19
N TRP A 84 17.07 15.57 13.12
CA TRP A 84 16.04 15.11 12.18
C TRP A 84 16.32 15.53 10.74
N LYS A 85 16.73 16.79 10.52
CA LYS A 85 16.89 17.35 9.16
C LYS A 85 17.93 16.58 8.34
N SER A 86 19.02 16.14 8.95
CA SER A 86 20.09 15.38 8.28
C SER A 86 19.92 13.85 8.35
N SER A 87 18.89 13.37 9.05
CA SER A 87 18.72 11.96 9.42
C SER A 87 18.37 11.05 8.23
N ALA A 88 18.74 9.76 8.35
CA ALA A 88 18.35 8.73 7.39
C ALA A 88 16.84 8.41 7.49
N GLU A 89 16.28 8.49 8.69
CA GLU A 89 14.86 8.31 9.00
C GLU A 89 14.00 9.33 8.26
N ARG A 90 14.44 10.60 8.19
CA ARG A 90 13.76 11.62 7.38
C ARG A 90 13.73 11.25 5.91
N ARG A 91 14.87 10.91 5.33
CA ARG A 91 14.96 10.51 3.91
C ARG A 91 14.13 9.26 3.63
N ARG A 92 14.15 8.27 4.51
CA ARG A 92 13.31 7.07 4.39
C ARG A 92 11.83 7.43 4.45
N THR A 93 11.41 8.23 5.42
CA THR A 93 10.01 8.66 5.56
C THR A 93 9.55 9.42 4.32
N GLN A 94 10.38 10.31 3.77
CA GLN A 94 10.03 11.01 2.54
C GLN A 94 9.81 10.04 1.38
N ARG A 95 10.71 9.07 1.18
CA ARG A 95 10.52 8.02 0.16
C ARG A 95 9.22 7.24 0.36
N LEU A 96 8.80 6.99 1.60
CA LEU A 96 7.54 6.32 1.89
C LEU A 96 6.32 7.18 1.55
N ILE A 97 6.39 8.48 1.79
CA ILE A 97 5.37 9.43 1.36
C ILE A 97 5.28 9.43 -0.18
N ASP A 98 6.42 9.51 -0.86
CA ASP A 98 6.47 9.52 -2.32
C ASP A 98 5.92 8.21 -2.90
N GLU A 99 6.23 7.07 -2.29
CA GLU A 99 5.70 5.75 -2.65
C GLU A 99 4.19 5.63 -2.41
N ALA A 100 3.68 6.16 -1.30
CA ALA A 100 2.24 6.19 -1.01
C ALA A 100 1.48 7.03 -2.05
N LEU A 101 2.02 8.19 -2.43
CA LEU A 101 1.46 9.03 -3.48
C LEU A 101 1.54 8.34 -4.85
N ALA A 102 2.65 7.69 -5.18
CA ALA A 102 2.81 6.93 -6.41
C ALA A 102 1.82 5.75 -6.48
N LEU A 103 1.56 5.08 -5.35
CA LEU A 103 0.58 4.02 -5.24
C LEU A 103 -0.82 4.52 -5.63
N MET A 104 -1.26 5.66 -5.09
CA MET A 104 -2.51 6.32 -5.46
C MET A 104 -2.55 6.73 -6.93
N ASN A 105 -1.44 7.30 -7.43
CA ASN A 105 -1.31 7.83 -8.79
C ASN A 105 -1.03 6.75 -9.84
N GLY A 106 -1.72 5.60 -9.75
CA GLY A 106 -1.69 4.52 -10.73
C GLY A 106 -0.73 3.38 -10.41
N GLY A 107 0.13 3.52 -9.40
CA GLY A 107 1.01 2.44 -8.94
C GLY A 107 0.23 1.20 -8.46
N TYR A 108 -1.00 1.38 -7.95
CA TYR A 108 -1.88 0.29 -7.55
C TYR A 108 -2.14 -0.74 -8.66
N ARG A 109 -2.01 -0.35 -9.94
CA ARG A 109 -2.22 -1.26 -11.07
C ARG A 109 -1.20 -2.38 -11.12
N ALA A 110 -0.01 -2.18 -10.57
CA ALA A 110 0.99 -3.25 -10.42
C ALA A 110 0.49 -4.38 -9.51
N LEU A 111 -0.36 -4.07 -8.52
CA LEU A 111 -0.94 -5.06 -7.62
C LEU A 111 -2.00 -5.95 -8.30
N LEU A 112 -2.52 -5.53 -9.47
CA LEU A 112 -3.56 -6.28 -10.19
C LEU A 112 -2.99 -7.42 -11.05
N ARG A 113 -1.66 -7.49 -11.19
CA ARG A 113 -1.00 -8.51 -12.02
C ARG A 113 -0.59 -9.76 -11.22
N GLY A 114 -0.79 -9.77 -9.90
CA GLY A 114 -0.27 -10.79 -9.00
C GLY A 114 1.09 -10.39 -8.47
#